data_AF-A0A2V8EWR6-F1
#
_entry.id   AF-A0A2V8EWR6-F1
#
_cell.length_a   1.000
_cell.length_b   1.000
_cell.length_c   1.000
_cell.angle_alpha   90.00
_cell.angle_beta   90.00
_cell.angle_gamma   90.00
#
_symmetry.space_group_name_H-M   'P 1'
#
loop_
_entity.id
_entity.type
_entity.pdbx_description
1 polymer ?
#
loop_
_entity_poly.entity_id
_entity_poly.type
_entity_poly.pdbx_seq_one_letter_code
_entity_poly.pdbx_strand_id
1 'polypeptide(L)'
;MHKPSAINLEPRGYSPQAGQAFYSSLLERVNKVPGVQAAGAARVTVLSGVSRTLGVSVDGQPIRPDLSNAIPVRANTVSDRYLATMGIPVIRGRGFESTDRPDSPRVAIISRSLADRLWPGAE
;
A
#
# COMPACT_ATOMS: atom_id res chain seq x y z
N MET A 1 7.26 3.88 15.83
CA MET A 1 7.08 4.19 14.39
C MET A 1 6.28 3.04 13.76
N HIS A 2 4.96 3.17 13.66
CA HIS A 2 4.06 2.06 13.26
C HIS A 2 4.32 1.62 11.81
N LYS A 3 4.41 0.31 11.57
CA LYS A 3 4.57 -0.29 10.23
C LYS A 3 3.29 -0.05 9.41
N PRO A 4 3.35 0.58 8.21
CA PRO A 4 2.19 0.72 7.35
C PRO A 4 2.05 -0.55 6.52
N SER A 5 1.51 -1.60 7.14
CA SER A 5 1.18 -2.86 6.49
C SER A 5 -0.18 -3.27 7.06
N ALA A 6 -1.18 -3.33 6.18
CA ALA A 6 -2.61 -3.40 6.45
C ALA A 6 -3.30 -2.07 6.83
N ILE A 7 -4.59 -2.00 6.49
CA ILE A 7 -5.50 -0.98 7.03
C ILE A 7 -5.54 -1.23 8.55
N ASN A 8 -4.97 -0.31 9.32
CA ASN A 8 -4.74 -0.53 10.74
C ASN A 8 -6.05 -0.51 11.53
N LEU A 9 -6.37 -1.63 12.19
CA LEU A 9 -7.52 -1.80 13.08
C LEU A 9 -7.16 -1.78 14.57
N GLU A 10 -5.90 -1.56 14.94
CA GLU A 10 -5.47 -1.37 16.34
C GLU A 10 -6.27 -0.30 17.08
N PRO A 11 -6.57 0.87 16.50
CA PRO A 11 -7.43 1.87 17.15
C PRO A 11 -8.86 1.40 17.41
N ARG A 12 -9.27 0.27 16.82
CA ARG A 12 -10.58 -0.38 17.01
C ARG A 12 -10.49 -1.61 17.94
N GLY A 13 -9.36 -1.81 18.62
CA GLY A 13 -9.16 -2.91 19.58
C GLY A 13 -8.66 -4.23 18.98
N TYR A 14 -8.30 -4.26 17.70
CA TYR A 14 -7.77 -5.46 17.05
C TYR A 14 -6.25 -5.53 17.19
N SER A 15 -5.68 -6.70 17.47
CA SER A 15 -4.25 -6.90 17.23
C SER A 15 -3.94 -6.80 15.72
N PRO A 16 -2.69 -6.52 15.31
CA PRO A 16 -2.30 -6.53 13.90
C PRO A 16 -2.70 -7.82 13.17
N GLN A 17 -2.52 -8.97 13.82
CA GLN A 17 -2.87 -10.28 13.29
C GLN A 17 -4.40 -10.43 13.14
N ALA A 18 -5.17 -10.01 14.17
CA ALA A 18 -6.62 -10.06 14.12
C ALA A 18 -7.18 -9.12 13.04
N GLY A 19 -6.60 -7.94 12.87
CA GLY A 19 -6.99 -6.99 11.83
C GLY A 19 -6.73 -7.52 10.42
N GLN A 20 -5.58 -8.19 10.21
CA GLN A 20 -5.29 -8.86 8.93
C GLN A 20 -6.29 -9.99 8.65
N ALA A 21 -6.52 -10.88 9.63
CA ALA A 21 -7.47 -11.98 9.49
C ALA A 21 -8.90 -11.49 9.21
N PHE A 22 -9.31 -10.40 9.85
CA PHE A 22 -10.59 -9.74 9.60
C PHE A 22 -10.72 -9.28 8.15
N TYR A 23 -9.73 -8.54 7.62
CA TYR A 23 -9.79 -8.05 6.24
C TYR A 23 -9.75 -9.18 5.21
N SER A 24 -8.95 -10.22 5.45
CA SER A 24 -8.93 -11.40 4.59
C SER A 24 -10.31 -12.06 4.52
N SER A 25 -10.94 -12.29 5.67
CA SER A 25 -12.27 -12.90 5.77
C SER A 25 -13.36 -12.01 5.15
N LEU A 26 -13.27 -10.69 5.35
CA LEU A 26 -14.18 -9.72 4.77
C LEU A 26 -14.11 -9.72 3.24
N LEU A 27 -12.90 -9.62 2.68
CA LEU A 27 -12.72 -9.62 1.22
C LEU A 27 -13.14 -10.95 0.60
N GLU A 28 -12.87 -12.09 1.26
CA GLU A 28 -13.34 -13.38 0.78
C GLU A 28 -14.87 -13.45 0.71
N ARG A 29 -15.56 -12.95 1.75
CA ARG A 29 -17.03 -12.88 1.77
C ARG A 29 -17.59 -11.95 0.69
N VAL A 30 -17.01 -10.76 0.50
CA VAL A 30 -17.45 -9.82 -0.53
C VAL A 30 -17.26 -10.39 -1.93
N ASN A 31 -16.15 -11.09 -2.19
CA ASN A 31 -15.92 -11.76 -3.48
C ASN A 31 -16.93 -12.88 -3.79
N LYS A 32 -17.64 -13.42 -2.78
CA LYS A 32 -18.67 -14.47 -2.97
C LYS A 32 -20.07 -13.90 -3.23
N VAL A 33 -20.26 -12.58 -3.19
CA VAL A 33 -21.56 -11.95 -3.45
C VAL A 33 -21.85 -11.98 -4.96
N PRO A 34 -23.05 -12.44 -5.40
CA PRO A 34 -23.42 -12.44 -6.81
C PRO A 34 -23.27 -11.05 -7.45
N GLY A 35 -22.61 -11.00 -8.61
CA GLY A 35 -22.34 -9.75 -9.34
C GLY A 35 -21.03 -9.05 -8.95
N VAL A 36 -20.36 -9.45 -7.87
CA VAL A 36 -19.00 -8.96 -7.56
C VAL A 36 -17.98 -9.68 -8.44
N GLN A 37 -17.22 -8.91 -9.23
CA GLN A 37 -16.15 -9.45 -10.09
C GLN A 37 -14.82 -9.61 -9.33
N ALA A 38 -14.49 -8.63 -8.49
CA ALA A 38 -13.32 -8.63 -7.64
C ALA A 38 -13.52 -7.67 -6.47
N ALA A 39 -12.88 -7.96 -5.33
CA ALA A 39 -12.84 -7.09 -4.17
C ALA A 39 -11.40 -6.87 -3.68
N GLY A 40 -11.12 -5.62 -3.36
CA GLY A 40 -9.90 -5.17 -2.71
C GLY A 40 -10.20 -4.03 -1.74
N ALA A 41 -9.29 -3.75 -0.82
CA ALA A 41 -9.44 -2.72 0.19
C ALA A 41 -8.38 -1.63 0.05
N ALA A 42 -8.72 -0.41 0.42
CA ALA A 42 -7.81 0.72 0.49
C ALA A 42 -8.11 1.57 1.73
N ARG A 43 -7.05 2.14 2.32
CA ARG A 43 -7.19 3.11 3.42
C ARG A 43 -7.77 4.42 2.91
N VAL A 44 -7.26 4.92 1.79
CA VAL A 44 -7.81 6.08 1.09
C VAL A 44 -8.63 5.55 -0.07
N THR A 45 -9.95 5.64 0.01
CA THR A 45 -10.86 5.15 -1.03
C THR A 45 -10.97 6.13 -2.18
N VAL A 46 -11.35 5.60 -3.34
CA VAL A 46 -11.60 6.37 -4.57
C VAL A 46 -12.68 7.42 -4.27
N LEU A 47 -12.45 8.65 -4.73
CA LEU A 47 -13.35 9.80 -4.54
C LEU A 47 -13.65 10.18 -3.08
N SER A 48 -12.86 9.73 -2.11
CA SER A 48 -13.04 10.10 -0.70
C SER A 48 -12.79 11.59 -0.40
N GLY A 49 -12.20 12.34 -1.33
CA GLY A 49 -11.72 13.71 -1.10
C GLY A 49 -10.49 13.78 -0.17
N VAL A 50 -10.05 12.65 0.40
CA VAL A 50 -8.89 12.57 1.28
C VAL A 50 -7.67 12.13 0.48
N SER A 51 -6.50 12.64 0.85
CA SER A 51 -5.22 12.12 0.36
C SER A 51 -4.25 11.97 1.52
N ARG A 52 -3.28 11.08 1.36
CA ARG A 52 -2.19 10.90 2.30
C ARG A 52 -0.89 11.13 1.58
N THR A 53 -0.09 12.04 2.11
CA THR A 53 1.23 12.38 1.57
C THR A 53 2.31 11.79 2.46
N LEU A 54 3.36 11.25 1.83
CA LEU A 54 4.59 10.83 2.48
C LEU A 54 5.77 11.59 1.85
N GLY A 55 6.77 11.91 2.67
CA GLY A 55 8.10 12.24 2.15
C GLY A 55 8.87 10.94 1.91
N VAL A 56 9.45 10.80 0.74
CA VAL A 56 10.38 9.71 0.40
C VAL A 56 11.71 10.28 -0.05
N SER A 57 12.77 9.50 0.02
CA SER A 57 14.10 9.85 -0.47
C SER A 57 14.72 8.67 -1.20
N VAL A 58 15.80 8.92 -1.92
CA VAL A 58 16.58 7.86 -2.58
C VAL A 58 17.26 6.99 -1.51
N ASP A 59 17.42 5.71 -1.81
CA ASP A 59 18.12 4.79 -0.90
C ASP A 59 19.53 5.29 -0.57
N GLY A 60 19.98 5.05 0.67
CA GLY A 60 21.23 5.59 1.20
C GLY A 60 21.20 7.10 1.54
N GLN A 61 20.10 7.82 1.26
CA GLN A 61 19.96 9.23 1.60
C GLN A 61 18.81 9.45 2.59
N PRO A 62 19.05 9.44 3.92
CA PRO A 62 18.00 9.68 4.89
C PRO A 62 17.38 11.08 4.72
N ILE A 63 16.09 11.19 5.00
CA ILE A 63 15.37 12.47 4.96
C ILE A 63 15.98 13.41 6.00
N ARG A 64 16.34 14.61 5.56
CA ARG A 64 16.91 15.67 6.41
C ARG A 64 15.82 16.27 7.32
N PRO A 65 16.18 16.79 8.50
CA PRO A 65 15.23 17.45 9.40
C PRO A 65 14.49 18.64 8.76
N ASP A 66 15.13 19.34 7.84
CA ASP A 66 14.58 20.47 7.09
C ASP A 66 13.72 20.04 5.88
N LEU A 67 13.58 18.73 5.65
CA LEU A 67 12.83 18.11 4.54
C LEU A 67 13.32 18.52 3.14
N SER A 68 14.49 19.14 3.01
CA SER A 68 15.00 19.68 1.74
C SER A 68 15.23 18.60 0.67
N ASN A 69 15.49 17.36 1.08
CA ASN A 69 15.65 16.21 0.18
C ASN A 69 14.42 15.27 0.15
N ALA A 70 13.32 15.63 0.81
CA ALA A 70 12.10 14.83 0.81
C ALA A 70 11.31 15.06 -0.48
N ILE A 71 10.97 13.98 -1.17
CA ILE A 71 10.08 13.98 -2.32
C ILE A 71 8.66 13.71 -1.82
N PRO A 72 7.71 14.68 -1.92
CA PRO A 72 6.34 14.44 -1.50
C PRO A 72 5.63 13.53 -2.51
N VAL A 73 5.05 12.45 -2.02
CA VAL A 73 4.31 11.47 -2.82
C VAL A 73 2.96 11.18 -2.19
N ARG A 74 1.94 10.98 -3.04
CA ARG A 74 0.67 10.40 -2.56
C ARG A 74 0.88 8.92 -2.31
N ALA A 75 0.52 8.48 -1.11
CA ALA A 75 0.71 7.11 -0.67
C ALA A 75 -0.61 6.54 -0.16
N ASN A 76 -0.89 5.28 -0.51
CA ASN A 76 -2.04 4.56 -0.01
C ASN A 76 -1.58 3.22 0.61
N THR A 77 -2.37 2.72 1.54
CA THR A 77 -2.22 1.36 2.07
C THR A 77 -3.39 0.56 1.54
N VAL A 78 -3.09 -0.52 0.81
CA VAL A 78 -4.08 -1.29 0.07
C VAL A 78 -3.92 -2.78 0.34
N SER A 79 -4.95 -3.57 0.08
CA SER A 79 -4.86 -5.03 0.11
C SER A 79 -4.06 -5.55 -1.09
N ASP A 80 -3.59 -6.79 -0.98
CA ASP A 80 -2.92 -7.53 -2.06
C ASP A 80 -3.72 -7.56 -3.37
N ARG A 81 -5.04 -7.71 -3.29
CA ARG A 81 -5.95 -7.74 -4.45
C ARG A 81 -6.33 -6.37 -5.02
N TYR A 82 -5.92 -5.26 -4.41
CA TYR A 82 -6.41 -3.93 -4.78
C TYR A 82 -6.03 -3.55 -6.22
N LEU A 83 -4.76 -3.72 -6.59
CA LEU A 83 -4.28 -3.37 -7.93
C LEU A 83 -5.04 -4.15 -9.01
N ALA A 84 -5.19 -5.47 -8.81
CA ALA A 84 -5.96 -6.32 -9.71
C ALA A 84 -7.44 -5.92 -9.79
N THR A 85 -8.06 -5.58 -8.64
CA THR A 85 -9.46 -5.11 -8.58
C THR A 85 -9.66 -3.80 -9.35
N MET A 86 -8.66 -2.91 -9.31
CA MET A 86 -8.67 -1.63 -10.01
C MET A 86 -8.15 -1.70 -11.45
N GLY A 87 -7.74 -2.88 -11.94
CA GLY A 87 -7.15 -3.04 -13.26
C GLY A 87 -5.80 -2.34 -13.45
N ILE A 88 -5.03 -2.15 -12.36
CA ILE A 88 -3.72 -1.50 -12.38
C ILE A 88 -2.61 -2.56 -12.56
N PRO A 89 -1.91 -2.60 -13.69
CA PRO A 89 -0.87 -3.61 -13.93
C PRO A 89 0.44 -3.28 -13.22
N VAL A 90 1.12 -4.31 -12.71
CA VAL A 90 2.51 -4.23 -12.28
C VAL A 90 3.41 -4.44 -13.49
N ILE A 91 4.18 -3.41 -13.86
CA ILE A 91 5.02 -3.42 -15.07
C ILE A 91 6.39 -4.09 -14.86
N ARG A 92 6.88 -4.10 -13.61
CA ARG A 92 8.16 -4.68 -13.23
C ARG A 92 8.11 -5.11 -11.76
N GLY A 93 8.76 -6.23 -11.44
CA GLY A 93 8.74 -6.80 -10.10
C GLY A 93 7.48 -7.63 -9.85
N ARG A 94 6.95 -7.58 -8.62
CA ARG A 94 5.76 -8.34 -8.20
C ARG A 94 4.73 -7.45 -7.52
N GLY A 95 3.49 -7.92 -7.52
CA GLY A 95 2.43 -7.35 -6.68
C GLY A 95 2.65 -7.65 -5.19
N PHE A 96 1.78 -7.09 -4.37
CA PHE A 96 1.68 -7.49 -2.97
C PHE A 96 1.15 -8.93 -2.88
N GLU A 97 1.67 -9.67 -1.93
CA GLU A 97 1.32 -11.06 -1.66
C GLU A 97 0.85 -11.23 -0.20
N SER A 98 0.13 -12.31 0.08
CA SER A 98 -0.35 -12.64 1.44
C SER A 98 0.78 -12.92 2.44
N THR A 99 1.99 -13.15 1.92
CA THR A 99 3.25 -13.33 2.65
C THR A 99 3.90 -12.00 3.07
N ASP A 100 3.48 -10.86 2.50
CA ASP A 100 3.94 -9.51 2.87
C ASP A 100 3.31 -9.05 4.20
N ARG A 101 3.69 -9.75 5.27
CA ARG A 101 3.15 -9.61 6.62
C ARG A 101 3.93 -8.57 7.45
N PRO A 102 3.37 -8.10 8.59
CA PRO A 102 4.07 -7.13 9.45
C PRO A 102 5.43 -7.61 9.96
N ASP A 103 5.69 -8.91 10.03
CA ASP A 103 6.97 -9.53 10.41
C ASP A 103 7.93 -9.76 9.23
N SER A 104 7.47 -9.56 7.99
CA SER A 104 8.29 -9.64 6.78
C SER A 104 9.03 -8.32 6.46
N PRO A 105 10.00 -8.32 5.52
CA PRO A 105 10.58 -7.08 4.99
C PRO A 105 9.51 -6.13 4.45
N ARG A 106 9.71 -4.83 4.65
CA ARG A 106 8.76 -3.82 4.16
C ARG A 106 8.81 -3.75 2.65
N VAL A 107 7.65 -3.82 2.01
CA VAL A 107 7.49 -3.72 0.56
C VAL A 107 6.63 -2.53 0.19
N ALA A 108 6.90 -1.95 -0.98
CA ALA A 108 6.10 -0.89 -1.58
C ALA A 108 6.06 -1.05 -3.10
N ILE A 109 4.95 -0.66 -3.71
CA ILE A 109 4.82 -0.53 -5.17
C ILE A 109 4.73 0.97 -5.46
N ILE A 110 5.54 1.42 -6.40
CA ILE A 110 5.63 2.83 -6.79
C ILE A 110 5.19 3.02 -8.25
N SER A 111 4.77 4.24 -8.59
CA SER A 111 4.51 4.58 -9.99
C SER A 111 5.81 4.62 -10.78
N ARG A 112 5.71 4.41 -12.10
CA ARG A 112 6.83 4.61 -13.03
C ARG A 112 7.47 6.00 -12.86
N SER A 113 6.63 7.04 -12.78
CA SER A 113 7.12 8.42 -12.59
C SER A 113 7.90 8.63 -11.30
N LEU A 114 7.59 7.90 -10.23
CA LEU A 114 8.38 7.97 -9.00
C LEU A 114 9.68 7.17 -9.13
N ALA A 115 9.65 6.03 -9.80
CA ALA A 115 10.85 5.25 -10.09
C ALA A 115 11.85 6.07 -10.92
N ASP A 116 11.40 6.70 -12.01
CA ASP A 116 12.24 7.53 -12.89
C ASP A 116 12.85 8.73 -12.15
N ARG A 117 12.14 9.28 -11.15
CA ARG A 117 12.61 10.39 -10.31
C ARG A 117 13.63 9.94 -9.27
N LEU A 118 13.45 8.76 -8.68
CA LEU A 118 14.34 8.23 -7.64
C LEU A 118 15.61 7.62 -8.23
N TRP A 119 15.50 6.97 -9.39
CA TRP A 119 16.59 6.26 -10.05
C TRP A 119 16.63 6.59 -11.54
N PRO A 120 17.03 7.82 -11.92
CA PRO A 120 17.11 8.21 -13.32
C PRO A 120 18.10 7.32 -14.08
N GLY A 121 17.64 6.68 -15.15
CA GLY A 121 18.48 5.82 -16.00
C GLY A 121 18.76 4.40 -15.46
N ALA A 122 18.13 4.00 -14.35
CA ALA A 122 18.18 2.61 -13.91
C ALA A 122 17.22 1.76 -14.75
N GLU A 123 17.75 0.81 -15.51
CA GLU A 123 16.96 -0.17 -16.29
C GLU A 123 16.31 -1.24 -15.45
#